data_AF-A0A7V9K1E2-F1
#
_entry.id   AF-A0A7V9K1E2-F1
#
_cell.length_a   1.000
_cell.length_b   1.000
_cell.length_c   1.000
_cell.angle_alpha   90.00
_cell.angle_beta   90.00
_cell.angle_gamma   90.00
#
_symmetry.space_group_name_H-M   'P 1'
#
loop_
_entity.id
_entity.type
_entity.pdbx_description
1 polymer ?
#
loop_
_entity_poly.entity_id
_entity_poly.type
_entity_poly.pdbx_seq_one_letter_code
_entity_poly.pdbx_strand_id
1 'polypeptide(L)'
;MKAHIIYSVALFGLTMQACNNDSTTDTIDSETETTTTASGSSSTEMSGSMSTTSNYVDLNTNQPVELIWDDENDRAINRATNQPVELYINTATRDTIYGPGYIVNNHIIRTNTGNWLLDETKIKREGDELKIKKDGMKFKMEDGEWKMKTDDGKIKSDGDELKIKSEDGKIKVEDGKTKIKSDN
;
A
#
# COMPACT_ATOMS: atom_id res chain seq x y z
N MET A 1 1.04 66.97 -29.93
CA MET A 1 1.63 67.27 -28.60
C MET A 1 1.39 66.07 -27.69
N LYS A 2 2.48 65.61 -27.04
CA LYS A 2 2.55 64.66 -25.91
C LYS A 2 2.29 63.18 -26.24
N ALA A 3 3.08 62.22 -25.80
CA ALA A 3 4.41 62.20 -25.19
C ALA A 3 4.95 60.76 -25.33
N HIS A 4 6.22 60.62 -25.68
CA HIS A 4 6.99 59.38 -25.50
C HIS A 4 7.28 59.17 -24.01
N ILE A 5 7.13 57.95 -23.50
CA ILE A 5 7.92 57.46 -22.36
C ILE A 5 8.40 56.04 -22.69
N ILE A 6 9.72 55.93 -22.66
CA ILE A 6 10.59 54.77 -22.82
C ILE A 6 11.01 54.33 -21.41
N TYR A 7 11.05 53.02 -21.11
CA TYR A 7 11.90 52.39 -20.08
C TYR A 7 12.16 50.94 -20.53
N SER A 8 13.28 50.63 -21.19
CA SER A 8 14.60 50.18 -20.68
C SER A 8 14.54 48.80 -19.99
N VAL A 9 14.91 47.69 -20.65
CA VAL A 9 16.27 47.09 -20.87
C VAL A 9 16.90 46.43 -19.64
N ALA A 10 17.13 45.11 -19.74
CA ALA A 10 18.36 44.34 -19.44
C ALA A 10 17.98 42.82 -19.47
N LEU A 11 18.27 41.97 -20.46
CA LEU A 11 19.53 41.46 -21.05
C LEU A 11 20.36 40.59 -20.10
N PHE A 12 20.34 39.26 -20.33
CA PHE A 12 21.41 38.25 -20.15
C PHE A 12 20.78 36.92 -20.65
N GLY A 13 21.21 36.24 -21.71
CA GLY A 13 22.54 35.84 -22.16
C GLY A 13 22.53 34.30 -22.25
N LEU A 14 22.45 33.72 -23.46
CA LEU A 14 23.47 32.84 -24.09
C LEU A 14 23.89 31.63 -23.20
N THR A 15 23.92 30.36 -23.63
CA THR A 15 24.54 29.82 -24.85
C THR A 15 24.40 28.28 -24.95
N MET A 16 24.29 27.81 -26.21
CA MET A 16 25.02 26.70 -26.89
C MET A 16 24.75 25.24 -26.45
N GLN A 17 24.17 24.43 -27.36
CA GLN A 17 24.81 23.47 -28.30
C GLN A 17 25.05 22.09 -27.64
N ALA A 18 24.93 20.93 -28.29
CA ALA A 18 24.94 20.62 -29.71
C ALA A 18 24.08 19.37 -30.00
N CYS A 19 23.58 19.30 -31.23
CA CYS A 19 23.22 18.08 -31.92
C CYS A 19 24.41 17.10 -31.97
N ASN A 20 24.13 15.80 -32.05
CA ASN A 20 24.86 15.02 -33.03
C ASN A 20 23.89 14.33 -33.98
N ASN A 21 24.00 14.81 -35.21
CA ASN A 21 23.48 14.28 -36.45
C ASN A 21 24.33 13.05 -36.80
N ASP A 22 23.74 12.01 -37.37
CA ASP A 22 24.38 11.44 -38.55
C ASP A 22 23.34 11.25 -39.64
N SER A 23 23.67 11.88 -40.75
CA SER A 23 22.91 12.03 -41.97
C SER A 23 23.02 10.77 -42.81
N THR A 24 22.08 10.56 -43.73
CA THR A 24 22.40 10.51 -45.17
C THR A 24 21.08 10.54 -45.95
N THR A 25 20.89 11.64 -46.66
CA THR A 25 20.04 11.78 -47.85
C THR A 25 20.64 11.00 -49.00
N ASP A 26 19.82 10.30 -49.79
CA ASP A 26 19.78 10.54 -51.24
C ASP A 26 18.53 9.94 -51.89
N THR A 27 18.00 10.73 -52.82
CA THR A 27 16.90 10.53 -53.79
C THR A 27 17.11 9.36 -54.76
N ILE A 28 16.01 8.75 -55.25
CA ILE A 28 15.63 8.56 -56.68
C ILE A 28 14.38 7.65 -56.76
N ASP A 29 13.40 8.10 -57.56
CA ASP A 29 12.15 7.42 -57.96
C ASP A 29 12.36 6.02 -58.57
N SER A 30 11.48 5.06 -58.24
CA SER A 30 10.65 4.33 -59.22
C SER A 30 9.78 3.27 -58.51
N GLU A 31 8.47 3.47 -58.62
CA GLU A 31 7.40 2.47 -58.77
C GLU A 31 7.42 1.19 -57.91
N THR A 32 6.40 1.06 -57.04
CA THR A 32 5.31 0.06 -57.15
C THR A 32 4.80 -0.37 -55.76
N GLU A 33 3.51 -0.10 -55.56
CA GLU A 33 2.55 -0.74 -54.62
C GLU A 33 2.90 -0.82 -53.12
N THR A 34 2.17 -0.09 -52.28
CA THR A 34 0.87 -0.54 -51.73
C THR A 34 0.41 0.42 -50.62
N THR A 35 -0.68 1.12 -50.91
CA THR A 35 -1.75 1.61 -50.02
C THR A 35 -1.47 1.99 -48.56
N THR A 36 -1.48 3.31 -48.35
CA THR A 36 -1.80 4.14 -47.18
C THR A 36 -2.43 3.50 -45.93
N THR A 37 -1.74 3.72 -44.81
CA THR A 37 -2.24 3.76 -43.43
C THR A 37 -3.26 4.89 -43.25
N ALA A 38 -4.45 4.58 -42.75
CA ALA A 38 -5.38 5.55 -42.19
C ALA A 38 -5.97 5.02 -40.89
N SER A 39 -6.00 5.92 -39.91
CA SER A 39 -6.70 5.91 -38.64
C SER A 39 -8.03 5.15 -38.60
N GLY A 40 -8.33 4.60 -37.42
CA GLY A 40 -9.70 4.59 -36.93
C GLY A 40 -10.10 3.31 -36.22
N SER A 41 -10.31 3.41 -34.90
CA SER A 41 -11.23 2.60 -34.12
C SER A 41 -11.18 1.09 -34.33
N SER A 42 -10.23 0.42 -33.67
CA SER A 42 -10.54 -0.89 -33.10
C SER A 42 -11.16 -0.64 -31.73
N SER A 43 -12.49 -0.55 -31.68
CA SER A 43 -13.25 -0.70 -30.45
C SER A 43 -13.11 -2.14 -29.98
N THR A 44 -12.01 -2.44 -29.30
CA THR A 44 -11.94 -3.63 -28.45
C THR A 44 -12.93 -3.42 -27.34
N GLU A 45 -14.08 -4.07 -27.49
CA GLU A 45 -15.12 -4.16 -26.47
C GLU A 45 -14.46 -4.60 -25.17
N MET A 46 -14.32 -3.67 -24.22
CA MET A 46 -14.04 -4.01 -22.84
C MET A 46 -15.26 -4.77 -22.34
N SER A 47 -15.18 -6.09 -22.48
CA SER A 47 -16.06 -7.05 -21.83
C SER A 47 -16.19 -6.65 -20.38
N GLY A 48 -17.38 -6.19 -20.03
CA GLY A 48 -17.71 -5.68 -18.70
C GLY A 48 -17.40 -6.75 -17.67
N SER A 49 -16.29 -6.55 -16.97
CA SER A 49 -15.98 -7.29 -15.76
C SER A 49 -17.13 -7.04 -14.79
N MET A 50 -17.97 -8.05 -14.60
CA MET A 50 -19.01 -8.05 -13.58
C MET A 50 -18.32 -7.71 -12.27
N SER A 51 -18.61 -6.51 -11.77
CA SER A 51 -18.19 -6.01 -10.46
C SER A 51 -18.79 -6.94 -9.40
N THR A 52 -18.08 -8.01 -9.07
CA THR A 52 -18.20 -8.61 -7.75
C THR A 52 -17.75 -7.51 -6.80
N THR A 53 -18.64 -7.10 -5.89
CA THR A 53 -18.32 -6.12 -4.85
C THR A 53 -17.35 -6.78 -3.87
N SER A 54 -16.10 -6.98 -4.28
CA SER A 54 -15.08 -7.49 -3.37
C SER A 54 -14.82 -6.40 -2.35
N ASN A 55 -14.88 -6.78 -1.08
CA ASN A 55 -14.55 -5.86 0.02
C ASN A 55 -13.06 -5.58 0.10
N TYR A 56 -12.25 -6.14 -0.80
CA TYR A 56 -10.80 -6.03 -0.79
C TYR A 56 -10.26 -5.55 -2.14
N VAL A 57 -9.26 -4.67 -2.07
CA VAL A 57 -8.50 -4.16 -3.22
C VAL A 57 -7.02 -4.33 -2.92
N ASP A 58 -6.28 -4.97 -3.82
CA ASP A 58 -4.82 -5.10 -3.72
C ASP A 58 -4.15 -3.74 -4.00
N LEU A 59 -3.26 -3.27 -3.12
CA LEU A 59 -2.61 -1.97 -3.26
C LEU A 59 -1.63 -1.89 -4.43
N ASN A 60 -0.99 -3.01 -4.78
CA ASN A 60 0.05 -3.01 -5.80
C ASN A 60 -0.56 -3.02 -7.20
N THR A 61 -1.65 -3.76 -7.39
CA THR A 61 -2.35 -3.85 -8.67
C THR A 61 -3.51 -2.85 -8.80
N ASN A 62 -3.99 -2.31 -7.68
CA ASN A 62 -5.21 -1.49 -7.59
C ASN A 62 -6.44 -2.19 -8.16
N GLN A 63 -6.44 -3.53 -8.15
CA GLN A 63 -7.57 -4.34 -8.62
C GLN A 63 -8.40 -4.85 -7.44
N PRO A 64 -9.73 -4.96 -7.59
CA PRO A 64 -10.57 -5.69 -6.65
C PRO A 64 -10.12 -7.15 -6.59
N VAL A 65 -9.98 -7.70 -5.39
CA VAL A 65 -9.53 -9.07 -5.17
C VAL A 65 -10.45 -9.82 -4.21
N GLU A 66 -10.69 -11.10 -4.49
CA GLU A 66 -11.29 -12.02 -3.54
C GLU A 66 -10.18 -12.82 -2.88
N LEU A 67 -10.11 -12.80 -1.55
CA LEU A 67 -9.00 -13.38 -0.79
C LEU A 67 -9.41 -14.71 -0.17
N ILE A 68 -8.53 -15.70 -0.27
CA ILE A 68 -8.55 -16.96 0.48
C ILE A 68 -7.37 -16.94 1.44
N TRP A 69 -7.59 -17.44 2.65
CA TRP A 69 -6.54 -17.60 3.64
C TRP A 69 -5.81 -18.94 3.47
N ASP A 70 -4.50 -18.89 3.27
CA ASP A 70 -3.59 -20.05 3.28
C ASP A 70 -2.90 -20.11 4.65
N ASP A 71 -3.52 -20.87 5.55
CA ASP A 71 -3.10 -21.03 6.94
C ASP A 71 -1.73 -21.72 7.06
N GLU A 72 -1.41 -22.63 6.12
CA GLU A 72 -0.14 -23.36 6.13
C GLU A 72 1.07 -22.43 5.87
N ASN A 73 0.83 -21.31 5.19
CA ASN A 73 1.90 -20.39 4.76
C ASN A 73 1.71 -18.96 5.27
N ASP A 74 0.74 -18.75 6.16
CA ASP A 74 0.43 -17.44 6.75
C ASP A 74 0.29 -16.32 5.69
N ARG A 75 -0.44 -16.58 4.59
CA ARG A 75 -0.61 -15.62 3.50
C ARG A 75 -2.03 -15.54 2.94
N ALA A 76 -2.44 -14.34 2.56
CA ALA A 76 -3.65 -14.13 1.80
C ALA A 76 -3.37 -14.43 0.32
N ILE A 77 -4.23 -15.18 -0.33
CA ILE A 77 -4.12 -15.57 -1.74
C ILE A 77 -5.31 -14.99 -2.51
N ASN A 78 -5.06 -14.37 -3.65
CA ASN A 78 -6.11 -14.00 -4.57
C ASN A 78 -6.73 -15.27 -5.18
N ARG A 79 -8.02 -15.49 -4.93
CA ARG A 79 -8.79 -16.66 -5.40
C ARG A 79 -8.76 -16.84 -6.91
N ALA A 80 -8.74 -15.74 -7.67
CA ALA A 80 -8.80 -15.79 -9.12
C ALA A 80 -7.45 -16.19 -9.75
N THR A 81 -6.34 -15.70 -9.20
CA THR A 81 -5.00 -15.86 -9.77
C THR A 81 -4.14 -16.89 -9.04
N ASN A 82 -4.55 -17.33 -7.85
CA ASN A 82 -3.75 -18.12 -6.91
C ASN A 82 -2.41 -17.47 -6.56
N GLN A 83 -2.32 -16.14 -6.65
CA GLN A 83 -1.12 -15.39 -6.28
C GLN A 83 -1.24 -14.82 -4.87
N PRO A 84 -0.14 -14.76 -4.11
CA PRO A 84 -0.14 -14.14 -2.79
C PRO A 84 -0.41 -12.64 -2.90
N VAL A 85 -1.22 -12.12 -1.98
CA VAL A 85 -1.53 -10.69 -1.82
C VAL A 85 -1.00 -10.27 -0.47
N GLU A 86 0.11 -9.53 -0.47
CA GLU A 86 0.74 -9.09 0.79
C GLU A 86 0.04 -7.89 1.40
N LEU A 87 -0.39 -6.91 0.60
CA LEU A 87 -1.02 -5.67 1.05
C LEU A 87 -2.32 -5.41 0.31
N TYR A 88 -3.40 -5.24 1.05
CA TYR A 88 -4.73 -4.95 0.50
C TYR A 88 -5.53 -4.00 1.40
N ILE A 89 -6.47 -3.26 0.83
CA ILE A 89 -7.41 -2.39 1.56
C ILE A 89 -8.73 -3.13 1.71
N ASN A 90 -9.27 -3.16 2.93
CA ASN A 90 -10.68 -3.44 3.14
C ASN A 90 -11.49 -2.18 2.78
N THR A 91 -12.28 -2.22 1.72
CA THR A 91 -13.05 -1.06 1.24
C THR A 91 -14.21 -0.67 2.18
N ALA A 92 -14.68 -1.62 3.00
CA ALA A 92 -15.75 -1.36 3.97
C ALA A 92 -15.25 -0.57 5.18
N THR A 93 -14.08 -0.93 5.73
CA THR A 93 -13.50 -0.25 6.90
C THR A 93 -12.47 0.82 6.54
N ARG A 94 -11.97 0.79 5.31
CA ARG A 94 -10.85 1.60 4.79
C ARG A 94 -9.52 1.33 5.50
N ASP A 95 -9.37 0.15 6.09
CA ASP A 95 -8.13 -0.29 6.69
C ASP A 95 -7.19 -0.89 5.64
N THR A 96 -5.91 -0.55 5.74
CA THR A 96 -4.80 -1.22 5.06
C THR A 96 -4.42 -2.45 5.86
N ILE A 97 -4.41 -3.59 5.20
CA ILE A 97 -4.18 -4.90 5.81
C ILE A 97 -2.95 -5.54 5.17
N TYR A 98 -2.12 -6.16 6.01
CA TYR A 98 -0.95 -6.94 5.62
C TYR A 98 -1.17 -8.42 5.94
N GLY A 99 -0.87 -9.30 4.98
CA GLY A 99 -0.93 -10.76 5.13
C GLY A 99 -2.30 -11.26 5.64
N PRO A 100 -2.37 -12.00 6.77
CA PRO A 100 -3.61 -12.59 7.29
C PRO A 100 -4.74 -11.66 7.67
N GLY A 101 -4.47 -10.37 7.86
CA GLY A 101 -5.41 -9.55 8.61
C GLY A 101 -4.76 -8.49 9.49
N TYR A 102 -3.43 -8.30 9.42
CA TYR A 102 -2.76 -7.31 10.23
C TYR A 102 -3.10 -5.90 9.74
N ILE A 103 -3.81 -5.12 10.54
CA ILE A 103 -4.12 -3.72 10.19
C ILE A 103 -2.85 -2.88 10.34
N VAL A 104 -2.40 -2.27 9.25
CA VAL A 104 -1.11 -1.56 9.11
C VAL A 104 -1.29 -0.11 8.62
N ASN A 105 -2.40 0.53 8.97
CA ASN A 105 -2.69 1.93 8.64
C ASN A 105 -1.52 2.86 9.01
N ASN A 106 -1.03 3.65 8.04
CA ASN A 106 0.11 4.57 8.17
C ASN A 106 1.48 3.89 8.41
N HIS A 107 1.57 2.58 8.19
CA HIS A 107 2.81 1.80 8.31
C HIS A 107 3.25 1.18 6.98
N ILE A 108 2.84 1.79 5.86
CA ILE A 108 3.29 1.41 4.53
C ILE A 108 4.10 2.54 3.91
N ILE A 109 5.07 2.18 3.08
CA ILE A 109 5.91 3.08 2.29
C ILE A 109 5.73 2.75 0.82
N ARG A 110 5.69 3.78 -0.01
CA ARG A 110 5.69 3.61 -1.46
C ARG A 110 7.13 3.62 -1.96
N THR A 111 7.51 2.59 -2.71
CA THR A 111 8.83 2.49 -3.31
C THR A 111 8.93 3.38 -4.56
N ASN A 112 10.16 3.64 -5.00
CA ASN A 112 10.42 4.35 -6.26
C ASN A 112 9.89 3.60 -7.50
N THR A 113 9.62 2.30 -7.38
CA THR A 113 9.01 1.47 -8.44
C THR A 113 7.48 1.56 -8.46
N GLY A 114 6.88 2.29 -7.51
CA GLY A 114 5.44 2.48 -7.42
C GLY A 114 4.70 1.46 -6.55
N ASN A 115 5.40 0.42 -6.05
CA ASN A 115 4.84 -0.62 -5.19
C ASN A 115 4.70 -0.12 -3.75
N TRP A 116 3.76 -0.69 -3.02
CA TRP A 116 3.60 -0.49 -1.59
C TRP A 116 4.30 -1.62 -0.84
N LEU A 117 5.11 -1.25 0.14
CA LEU A 117 5.76 -2.16 1.06
C LEU A 117 5.44 -1.76 2.50
N LEU A 118 5.56 -2.73 3.40
CA LEU A 118 5.45 -2.47 4.82
C LEU A 118 6.69 -1.71 5.31
N ASP A 119 6.50 -0.71 6.16
CA ASP A 119 7.59 -0.01 6.82
C ASP A 119 8.17 -0.89 7.95
N GLU A 120 9.18 -1.68 7.60
CA GLU A 120 9.88 -2.60 8.52
C GLU A 120 10.56 -1.86 9.69
N THR A 121 10.74 -0.54 9.62
CA THR A 121 11.29 0.23 10.76
C THR A 121 10.28 0.33 11.90
N LYS A 122 8.98 0.31 11.59
CA LYS A 122 7.88 0.38 12.54
C LYS A 122 7.32 -1.00 12.90
N ILE A 123 7.55 -1.99 12.05
CA ILE A 123 7.04 -3.36 12.21
C ILE A 123 8.20 -4.34 12.11
N LYS A 124 8.50 -5.05 13.22
CA LYS A 124 9.49 -6.12 13.25
C LYS A 124 8.79 -7.47 13.29
N ARG A 125 9.08 -8.32 12.30
CA ARG A 125 8.72 -9.75 12.32
C ARG A 125 9.96 -10.55 12.76
N GLU A 126 9.86 -11.32 13.82
CA GLU A 126 10.91 -12.22 14.33
C GLU A 126 10.32 -13.64 14.39
N GLY A 127 10.47 -14.42 13.31
CA GLY A 127 9.82 -15.73 13.19
C GLY A 127 8.29 -15.60 13.24
N ASP A 128 7.67 -16.30 14.19
CA ASP A 128 6.22 -16.29 14.42
C ASP A 128 5.74 -15.06 15.22
N GLU A 129 6.67 -14.20 15.67
CA GLU A 129 6.35 -13.00 16.44
C GLU A 129 6.23 -11.76 15.54
N LEU A 130 5.06 -11.11 15.55
CA LEU A 130 4.87 -9.80 14.95
C LEU A 130 4.88 -8.70 16.03
N LYS A 131 5.81 -7.75 15.95
CA LYS A 131 5.90 -6.56 16.81
C LYS A 131 5.61 -5.29 16.01
N ILE A 132 4.52 -4.58 16.33
CA ILE A 132 4.18 -3.27 15.76
C ILE A 132 4.42 -2.18 16.81
N LYS A 133 5.14 -1.11 16.46
CA LYS A 133 5.31 0.08 17.31
C LYS A 133 4.67 1.31 16.65
N LYS A 134 3.84 2.03 17.40
CA LYS A 134 3.21 3.29 16.99
C LYS A 134 3.12 4.22 18.19
N ASP A 135 3.76 5.38 18.17
CA ASP A 135 3.50 6.52 19.07
C ASP A 135 3.11 6.13 20.53
N GLY A 136 4.03 5.53 21.28
CA GLY A 136 3.80 5.07 22.68
C GLY A 136 3.10 3.71 22.82
N MET A 137 2.49 3.21 21.75
CA MET A 137 1.85 1.90 21.67
C MET A 137 2.79 0.83 21.08
N LYS A 138 2.82 -0.35 21.71
CA LYS A 138 3.50 -1.56 21.21
C LYS A 138 2.52 -2.72 21.18
N PHE A 139 2.21 -3.22 19.99
CA PHE A 139 1.46 -4.45 19.77
C PHE A 139 2.43 -5.60 19.49
N LYS A 140 2.14 -6.78 20.05
CA LYS A 140 2.89 -8.02 19.87
C LYS A 140 1.89 -9.17 19.69
N MET A 141 2.06 -10.00 18.67
CA MET A 141 1.24 -11.20 18.44
C MET A 141 2.16 -12.40 18.22
N GLU A 142 1.85 -13.52 18.88
CA GLU A 142 2.56 -14.80 18.82
C GLU A 142 1.55 -15.94 18.99
N ASP A 143 1.43 -16.85 18.03
CA ASP A 143 0.72 -18.14 18.18
C ASP A 143 -0.66 -18.05 18.86
N GLY A 144 -1.53 -17.16 18.37
CA GLY A 144 -2.87 -16.93 18.94
C GLY A 144 -2.89 -16.10 20.24
N GLU A 145 -1.75 -15.83 20.87
CA GLU A 145 -1.60 -14.85 21.94
C GLU A 145 -1.38 -13.44 21.36
N TRP A 146 -2.02 -12.44 21.96
CA TRP A 146 -1.73 -11.04 21.62
C TRP A 146 -1.53 -10.18 22.87
N LYS A 147 -0.68 -9.18 22.72
CA LYS A 147 -0.30 -8.25 23.78
C LYS A 147 -0.19 -6.85 23.23
N MET A 148 -1.00 -5.96 23.80
CA MET A 148 -0.95 -4.53 23.54
C MET A 148 -0.39 -3.82 24.77
N LYS A 149 0.58 -2.94 24.57
CA LYS A 149 1.05 -1.98 25.57
C LYS A 149 0.78 -0.58 25.05
N THR A 150 0.27 0.27 25.92
CA THR A 150 0.18 1.72 25.77
C THR A 150 0.87 2.36 26.97
N ASP A 151 0.97 3.69 26.98
CA ASP A 151 1.49 4.40 28.14
C ASP A 151 0.57 4.21 29.37
N ASP A 152 -0.75 4.17 29.14
CA ASP A 152 -1.75 4.01 30.20
C ASP A 152 -1.97 2.56 30.68
N GLY A 153 -1.34 1.58 30.03
CA GLY A 153 -1.60 0.19 30.40
C GLY A 153 -1.11 -0.90 29.46
N LYS A 154 -1.53 -2.12 29.77
CA LYS A 154 -1.19 -3.33 29.03
C LYS A 154 -2.37 -4.28 29.02
N ILE A 155 -2.74 -4.73 27.83
CA ILE A 155 -3.70 -5.81 27.59
C ILE A 155 -2.93 -7.03 27.08
N LYS A 156 -3.23 -8.22 27.61
CA LYS A 156 -2.75 -9.53 27.11
C LYS A 156 -3.95 -10.46 26.96
N SER A 157 -4.02 -11.20 25.87
CA SER A 157 -4.99 -12.29 25.66
C SER A 157 -4.26 -13.54 25.25
N ASP A 158 -4.54 -14.64 25.96
CA ASP A 158 -3.93 -15.95 25.77
C ASP A 158 -5.05 -16.99 25.63
N GLY A 159 -5.76 -16.97 24.50
CA GLY A 159 -6.91 -17.85 24.23
C GLY A 159 -8.06 -17.73 25.23
N ASP A 160 -7.92 -18.39 26.37
CA ASP A 160 -8.91 -18.49 27.45
C ASP A 160 -8.70 -17.45 28.58
N GLU A 161 -7.54 -16.78 28.62
CA GLU A 161 -7.23 -15.73 29.60
C GLU A 161 -7.19 -14.33 28.96
N LEU A 162 -7.94 -13.37 29.51
CA LEU A 162 -7.80 -11.94 29.21
C LEU A 162 -7.27 -11.20 30.44
N LYS A 163 -6.22 -10.40 30.26
CA LYS A 163 -5.58 -9.64 31.34
C LYS A 163 -5.34 -8.20 30.96
N ILE A 164 -5.98 -7.30 31.70
CA ILE A 164 -5.89 -5.85 31.55
C ILE A 164 -5.15 -5.30 32.77
N LYS A 165 -4.09 -4.53 32.54
CA LYS A 165 -3.40 -3.74 33.55
C LYS A 165 -3.51 -2.28 33.17
N SER A 166 -3.98 -1.46 34.07
CA SER A 166 -3.94 0.01 34.02
C SER A 166 -3.31 0.52 35.32
N GLU A 167 -3.18 1.83 35.47
CA GLU A 167 -2.76 2.44 36.74
C GLU A 167 -3.74 2.14 37.88
N ASP A 168 -5.04 2.04 37.58
CA ASP A 168 -6.10 1.73 38.56
C ASP A 168 -6.10 0.26 39.03
N GLY A 169 -5.24 -0.56 38.45
CA GLY A 169 -5.01 -1.93 38.85
C GLY A 169 -5.10 -2.93 37.72
N LYS A 170 -5.46 -4.16 38.07
CA LYS A 170 -5.35 -5.33 37.22
C LYS A 170 -6.64 -6.13 37.23
N ILE A 171 -7.19 -6.34 36.03
CA ILE A 171 -8.31 -7.23 35.76
C ILE A 171 -7.77 -8.48 35.07
N LYS A 172 -8.14 -9.66 35.56
CA LYS A 172 -7.88 -10.95 34.91
C LYS A 172 -9.21 -11.70 34.76
N VAL A 173 -9.53 -12.11 33.54
CA VAL A 173 -10.67 -12.96 33.19
C VAL A 173 -10.12 -14.31 32.73
N GLU A 174 -10.64 -15.39 33.29
CA GLU A 174 -10.19 -16.77 33.02
C GLU A 174 -11.40 -17.69 33.22
N ASP A 175 -11.78 -18.47 32.20
CA ASP A 175 -12.94 -19.38 32.24
C ASP A 175 -14.25 -18.71 32.71
N GLY A 176 -14.51 -17.49 32.24
CA GLY A 176 -15.67 -16.69 32.65
C GLY A 176 -15.62 -16.13 34.07
N LYS A 177 -14.55 -16.37 34.85
CA LYS A 177 -14.35 -15.80 36.18
C LYS A 177 -13.52 -14.52 36.09
N THR A 178 -14.06 -13.43 36.64
CA THR A 178 -13.36 -12.14 36.70
C THR A 178 -12.69 -11.96 38.07
N LYS A 179 -11.39 -11.69 38.09
CA LYS A 179 -10.58 -11.33 39.27
C LYS A 179 -10.09 -9.89 39.10
N ILE A 180 -10.46 -9.03 40.04
CA ILE A 180 -10.03 -7.62 40.07
C ILE A 180 -9.06 -7.43 41.23
N LYS A 181 -7.91 -6.82 40.96
CA LYS A 181 -6.97 -6.32 41.96
C LYS A 181 -6.78 -4.84 41.73
N SER A 182 -7.14 -4.01 42.69
CA SER A 182 -6.79 -2.59 42.66
C SER A 182 -5.39 -2.41 43.23
N ASP A 183 -4.56 -1.62 42.57
CA ASP A 183 -3.28 -1.19 43.14
C ASP A 183 -3.59 -0.03 44.09
N ASN A 184 -3.37 -0.24 45.39
CA ASN A 184 -3.67 0.73 46.47
C ASN A 184 -2.41 1.46 46.92
#